data_AF-A0A9W7DMY4-F1
#
_entry.id   AF-A0A9W7DMY4-F1
#
_cell.length_a   1.000
_cell.length_b   1.000
_cell.length_c   1.000
_cell.angle_alpha   90.00
_cell.angle_beta   90.00
_cell.angle_gamma   90.00
#
_symmetry.space_group_name_H-M   'P 1'
#
loop_
_entity.id
_entity.type
_entity.pdbx_description
1 polymer ?
#
loop_
_entity_poly.entity_id
_entity_poly.type
_entity_poly.pdbx_seq_one_letter_code
_entity_poly.pdbx_strand_id
1 'polypeptide(L)'
;MPITEEVMLKTSLKMSISKLEFKTNKMKQLNKIKLTEISKDLKQIPPTTSTNRLDSRKFERNLTLVKIKIQKLINDDNQIDLFEILTVDLQLMLSKLPQLSSIRHNNKTGAIESHNPLMLGGGIVDQQLVHLVKRSLYLSQYIDVKEFKKLCSILLNKFGKVFYDRAIAEFGLATVPSITVKDGKQSTEGSGGSADGYTTDVSADETGTLDKDDVEVIKKCRNEGMEELVELYLKEICDGYEIDLYGEKAQAQADAAEKENDNDDDKKDSGSGGGSKLAVPAEIAETVVVKKSDDIDDLKKRFDALKRL
;
A
#
# COMPACT_ATOMS: atom_id res chain seq x y z
N MET A 1 -7.50 -39.38 -21.79
CA MET A 1 -6.53 -38.49 -22.47
C MET A 1 -5.67 -37.84 -21.40
N PRO A 2 -4.33 -37.81 -21.54
CA PRO A 2 -3.47 -37.11 -20.59
C PRO A 2 -3.79 -35.62 -20.58
N ILE A 3 -3.89 -35.01 -19.40
CA ILE A 3 -4.07 -33.56 -19.26
C ILE A 3 -2.79 -32.90 -19.78
N THR A 4 -2.91 -32.08 -20.82
CA THR A 4 -1.76 -31.35 -21.37
C THR A 4 -1.29 -30.28 -20.38
N GLU A 5 0.01 -29.98 -20.37
CA GLU A 5 0.60 -28.93 -19.53
C GLU A 5 -0.12 -27.59 -19.71
N GLU A 6 -0.49 -27.27 -20.94
CA GLU A 6 -1.25 -26.07 -21.29
C GLU A 6 -2.61 -26.02 -20.58
N VAL A 7 -3.34 -27.13 -20.50
CA VAL A 7 -4.63 -27.20 -19.79
C VAL A 7 -4.43 -27.01 -18.29
N MET A 8 -3.36 -27.58 -17.71
CA MET A 8 -3.03 -27.38 -16.29
C MET A 8 -2.71 -25.91 -16.01
N LEU A 9 -1.84 -25.30 -16.82
CA LEU A 9 -1.42 -23.91 -16.67
C LEU A 9 -2.61 -22.95 -16.82
N LYS A 10 -3.43 -23.15 -17.86
CA LYS A 10 -4.67 -22.37 -18.08
C LYS A 10 -5.62 -22.45 -16.89
N THR A 11 -5.84 -23.65 -16.38
CA THR A 11 -6.74 -23.87 -15.24
C THR A 11 -6.20 -23.21 -13.99
N SER A 12 -4.89 -23.36 -13.70
CA SER A 12 -4.24 -22.72 -12.57
C SER A 12 -4.29 -21.20 -12.64
N LEU A 13 -4.01 -20.60 -13.81
CA LEU A 13 -4.13 -19.15 -14.02
C LEU A 13 -5.55 -18.65 -13.70
N LYS A 14 -6.57 -19.28 -14.28
CA LYS A 14 -7.97 -18.91 -14.03
C LYS A 14 -8.35 -19.03 -12.56
N MET A 15 -7.96 -20.11 -11.91
CA MET A 15 -8.24 -20.33 -10.48
C MET A 15 -7.55 -19.29 -9.60
N SER A 16 -6.30 -18.93 -9.92
CA SER A 16 -5.55 -17.90 -9.21
C SER A 16 -6.21 -16.53 -9.37
N ILE A 17 -6.58 -16.14 -10.60
CA ILE A 17 -7.30 -14.88 -10.90
C ILE A 17 -8.58 -14.78 -10.07
N SER A 18 -9.48 -15.77 -10.19
CA SER A 18 -10.75 -15.74 -9.46
C SER A 18 -10.56 -15.70 -7.94
N LYS A 19 -9.50 -16.35 -7.42
CA LYS A 19 -9.22 -16.34 -5.98
C LYS A 19 -8.67 -15.01 -5.50
N LEU A 20 -7.80 -14.36 -6.28
CA LEU A 20 -7.24 -13.05 -5.98
C LEU A 20 -8.35 -11.99 -6.01
N GLU A 21 -9.22 -11.98 -7.02
CA GLU A 21 -10.38 -11.09 -7.09
C GLU A 21 -11.31 -11.27 -5.88
N PHE A 22 -11.62 -12.53 -5.51
CA PHE A 22 -12.42 -12.81 -4.32
C PHE A 22 -11.76 -12.24 -3.04
N LYS A 23 -10.46 -12.46 -2.86
CA LYS A 23 -9.74 -11.94 -1.69
C LYS A 23 -9.69 -10.42 -1.67
N THR A 24 -9.44 -9.80 -2.82
CA THR A 24 -9.44 -8.34 -3.01
C THR A 24 -10.76 -7.74 -2.54
N ASN A 25 -11.88 -8.25 -3.06
CA ASN A 25 -13.22 -7.78 -2.71
C ASN A 25 -13.53 -7.99 -1.21
N LYS A 26 -13.19 -9.17 -0.67
CA LYS A 26 -13.38 -9.47 0.75
C LYS A 26 -12.55 -8.53 1.64
N MET A 27 -11.30 -8.26 1.28
CA MET A 27 -10.40 -7.43 2.08
C MET A 27 -10.83 -5.96 2.04
N LYS A 28 -11.24 -5.44 0.87
CA LYS A 28 -11.85 -4.10 0.75
C LYS A 28 -13.06 -3.92 1.68
N GLN A 29 -13.94 -4.92 1.75
CA GLN A 29 -15.10 -4.88 2.65
C GLN A 29 -14.68 -4.88 4.12
N LEU A 30 -13.73 -5.73 4.50
CA LEU A 30 -13.21 -5.79 5.87
C LEU A 30 -12.50 -4.48 6.27
N ASN A 31 -11.73 -3.87 5.37
CA ASN A 31 -11.03 -2.62 5.63
C ASN A 31 -12.01 -1.46 5.84
N LYS A 32 -13.13 -1.42 5.10
CA LYS A 32 -14.20 -0.44 5.35
C LYS A 32 -14.79 -0.55 6.76
N ILE A 33 -14.95 -1.78 7.26
CA ILE A 33 -15.43 -2.02 8.63
C ILE A 33 -14.39 -1.57 9.66
N LYS A 34 -13.12 -2.00 9.49
CA LYS A 34 -12.01 -1.61 10.38
C LYS A 34 -11.81 -0.10 10.46
N LEU A 35 -11.92 0.60 9.33
CA LEU A 35 -11.84 2.07 9.29
C LEU A 35 -12.92 2.69 10.18
N THR A 36 -14.16 2.18 10.09
CA THR A 36 -15.26 2.64 10.93
C THR A 36 -15.02 2.36 12.42
N GLU A 37 -14.40 1.23 12.75
CA GLU A 37 -14.00 0.89 14.13
C GLU A 37 -12.89 1.82 14.65
N ILE A 38 -11.86 2.08 13.84
CA ILE A 38 -10.77 3.01 14.17
C ILE A 38 -11.32 4.41 14.45
N SER A 39 -12.23 4.92 13.61
CA SER A 39 -12.85 6.22 13.85
C SER A 39 -13.66 6.28 15.15
N LYS A 40 -14.29 5.17 15.56
CA LYS A 40 -14.98 5.09 16.86
C LYS A 40 -14.00 5.09 18.02
N ASP A 41 -12.91 4.33 17.91
CA ASP A 41 -11.87 4.28 18.94
C ASP A 41 -11.24 5.65 19.14
N LEU A 42 -10.93 6.37 18.05
CA LEU A 42 -10.39 7.74 18.08
C LEU A 42 -11.34 8.72 18.79
N LYS A 43 -12.65 8.64 18.55
CA LYS A 43 -13.65 9.49 19.23
C LYS A 43 -13.78 9.20 20.73
N GLN A 44 -13.39 8.02 21.18
CA GLN A 44 -13.40 7.65 22.59
C GLN A 44 -12.13 8.07 23.33
N ILE A 45 -11.08 8.50 22.60
CA ILE A 45 -9.89 9.04 23.22
C ILE A 45 -10.22 10.45 23.71
N PRO A 46 -10.17 10.71 25.04
CA PRO A 46 -10.38 12.06 25.54
C PRO A 46 -9.27 12.98 25.02
N PRO A 47 -9.60 14.21 24.57
CA PRO A 47 -8.60 15.14 24.08
C PRO A 47 -7.57 15.47 25.16
N THR A 48 -6.34 15.75 24.76
CA THR A 48 -5.21 16.09 25.65
C THR A 48 -5.33 17.49 26.25
N THR A 49 -6.46 17.83 26.85
CA THR A 49 -6.63 19.11 27.57
C THR A 49 -6.26 18.99 29.06
N SER A 50 -5.97 17.78 29.54
CA SER A 50 -5.63 17.50 30.93
C SER A 50 -4.16 17.80 31.25
N THR A 51 -3.93 18.72 32.19
CA THR A 51 -2.61 19.00 32.80
C THR A 51 -2.08 17.85 33.67
N ASN A 52 -2.83 16.75 33.80
CA ASN A 52 -2.50 15.64 34.67
C ASN A 52 -1.68 14.57 33.94
N ARG A 53 -0.46 14.28 34.43
CA ARG A 53 0.48 13.30 33.82
C ARG A 53 -0.11 11.91 33.63
N LEU A 54 -1.06 11.51 34.48
CA LEU A 54 -1.75 10.21 34.39
C LEU A 54 -2.70 10.10 33.19
N ASP A 55 -3.33 11.21 32.79
CA ASP A 55 -4.23 11.24 31.64
C ASP A 55 -3.44 11.30 30.33
N SER A 56 -2.31 12.01 30.32
CA SER A 56 -1.35 12.03 29.20
C SER A 56 -0.85 10.62 28.83
N ARG A 57 -0.47 9.81 29.83
CA ARG A 57 -0.01 8.43 29.57
C ARG A 57 -1.12 7.52 29.02
N LYS A 58 -2.36 7.69 29.48
CA LYS A 58 -3.51 6.92 28.97
C LYS A 58 -3.82 7.32 27.52
N PHE A 59 -3.78 8.61 27.23
CA PHE A 59 -3.91 9.13 25.87
C PHE A 59 -2.86 8.54 24.94
N GLU A 60 -1.57 8.66 25.27
CA GLU A 60 -0.46 8.15 24.46
C GLU A 60 -0.58 6.65 24.21
N ARG A 61 -0.95 5.88 25.24
CA ARG A 61 -1.18 4.44 25.12
C ARG A 61 -2.33 4.13 24.16
N ASN A 62 -3.46 4.82 24.29
CA ASN A 62 -4.62 4.60 23.43
C ASN A 62 -4.31 5.01 21.98
N LEU A 63 -3.63 6.14 21.78
CA LEU A 63 -3.19 6.60 20.48
C LEU A 63 -2.23 5.60 19.83
N THR A 64 -1.28 5.05 20.60
CA THR A 64 -0.36 4.00 20.13
C THR A 64 -1.11 2.77 19.65
N LEU A 65 -2.14 2.32 20.40
CA LEU A 65 -2.97 1.19 20.00
C LEU A 65 -3.73 1.46 18.70
N VAL A 66 -4.23 2.69 18.52
CA VAL A 66 -4.88 3.09 17.26
C VAL A 66 -3.86 3.13 16.11
N LYS A 67 -2.67 3.69 16.32
CA LYS A 67 -1.58 3.69 15.32
C LYS A 67 -1.24 2.27 14.85
N ILE A 68 -1.19 1.29 15.75
CA ILE A 68 -1.01 -0.13 15.40
C ILE A 68 -2.17 -0.66 14.54
N LYS A 69 -3.42 -0.29 14.85
CA LYS A 69 -4.59 -0.68 14.04
C LYS A 69 -4.54 -0.04 12.63
N ILE A 70 -4.14 1.22 12.54
CA ILE A 70 -3.94 1.93 11.27
C ILE A 70 -2.81 1.28 10.46
N GLN A 71 -1.69 0.95 11.10
CA GLN A 71 -0.58 0.24 10.46
C GLN A 71 -1.04 -1.09 9.84
N LYS A 72 -1.90 -1.83 10.55
CA LYS A 72 -2.51 -3.05 10.01
C LYS A 72 -3.45 -2.76 8.84
N LEU A 73 -4.24 -1.68 8.90
CA LEU A 73 -5.11 -1.26 7.81
C LEU A 73 -4.30 -0.93 6.54
N ILE A 74 -3.22 -0.17 6.67
CA ILE A 74 -2.29 0.17 5.58
C ILE A 74 -1.68 -1.09 4.97
N ASN A 75 -1.25 -2.04 5.80
CA ASN A 75 -0.77 -3.34 5.32
C ASN A 75 -1.82 -4.09 4.50
N ASP A 76 -3.07 -4.09 4.96
CA ASP A 76 -4.16 -4.73 4.25
C ASP A 76 -4.47 -3.99 2.92
N ASP A 77 -4.36 -2.66 2.87
CA ASP A 77 -4.50 -1.87 1.63
C ASP A 77 -3.34 -2.15 0.64
N ASN A 78 -2.10 -2.20 1.12
CA ASN A 78 -0.94 -2.62 0.30
C ASN A 78 -1.14 -4.02 -0.28
N GLN A 79 -1.69 -4.96 0.50
CA GLN A 79 -1.99 -6.31 0.03
C GLN A 79 -3.14 -6.33 -1.00
N ILE A 80 -4.15 -5.46 -0.86
CA ILE A 80 -5.20 -5.27 -1.87
C ILE A 80 -4.56 -4.83 -3.20
N ASP A 81 -3.72 -3.80 -3.17
CA ASP A 81 -3.04 -3.28 -4.36
C ASP A 81 -2.18 -4.37 -5.03
N LEU A 82 -1.43 -5.15 -4.25
CA LEU A 82 -0.64 -6.27 -4.76
C LEU A 82 -1.52 -7.36 -5.41
N PHE A 83 -2.70 -7.64 -4.87
CA PHE A 83 -3.63 -8.60 -5.48
C PHE A 83 -4.18 -8.07 -6.81
N GLU A 84 -4.46 -6.77 -6.92
CA GLU A 84 -4.96 -6.16 -8.14
C GLU A 84 -3.91 -6.15 -9.25
N ILE A 85 -2.68 -5.73 -8.93
CA ILE A 85 -1.53 -5.76 -9.85
C ILE A 85 -1.31 -7.20 -10.35
N LEU A 86 -1.24 -8.15 -9.42
CA LEU A 86 -1.04 -9.55 -9.78
C LEU A 86 -2.21 -10.09 -10.63
N THR A 87 -3.45 -9.68 -10.35
CA THR A 87 -4.61 -10.10 -11.14
C THR A 87 -4.47 -9.68 -12.61
N VAL A 88 -4.06 -8.42 -12.85
CA VAL A 88 -3.79 -7.91 -14.20
C VAL A 88 -2.65 -8.70 -14.87
N ASP A 89 -1.56 -8.97 -14.14
CA ASP A 89 -0.44 -9.76 -14.65
C ASP A 89 -0.86 -11.17 -15.06
N LEU A 90 -1.64 -11.85 -14.22
CA LEU A 90 -2.15 -13.19 -14.52
C LEU A 90 -3.10 -13.18 -15.72
N GLN A 91 -3.92 -12.14 -15.87
CA GLN A 91 -4.81 -11.97 -17.04
C GLN A 91 -4.00 -11.77 -18.33
N LEU A 92 -2.92 -10.98 -18.27
CA LEU A 92 -2.02 -10.76 -19.41
C LEU A 92 -1.22 -12.03 -19.76
N MET A 93 -0.76 -12.79 -18.77
CA MET A 93 -0.16 -14.11 -19.00
C MET A 93 -1.16 -15.10 -19.61
N LEU A 94 -2.42 -15.05 -19.17
CA LEU A 94 -3.48 -15.91 -19.70
C LEU A 94 -3.82 -15.57 -21.16
N SER A 95 -3.81 -14.30 -21.57
CA SER A 95 -4.03 -13.90 -22.97
C SER A 95 -2.87 -14.33 -23.87
N LYS A 96 -1.65 -14.40 -23.32
CA LYS A 96 -0.42 -14.87 -24.00
C LYS A 96 -0.12 -16.35 -23.73
N LEU A 97 -1.10 -17.16 -23.30
CA LEU A 97 -0.91 -18.57 -22.94
C LEU A 97 -0.18 -19.43 -24.00
N PRO A 98 -0.46 -19.31 -25.32
CA PRO A 98 0.24 -20.11 -26.33
C PRO A 98 1.75 -19.80 -26.36
N GLN A 99 2.11 -18.51 -26.23
CA GLN A 99 3.49 -18.08 -26.17
C GLN A 99 4.16 -18.58 -24.89
N LEU A 100 3.47 -18.44 -23.74
CA LEU A 100 3.95 -18.95 -22.46
C LEU A 100 4.21 -20.45 -22.51
N SER A 101 3.33 -21.20 -23.19
CA SER A 101 3.47 -22.65 -23.35
C SER A 101 4.66 -23.02 -24.25
N SER A 102 4.95 -22.21 -25.26
CA SER A 102 6.06 -22.42 -26.23
C SER A 102 7.44 -22.10 -25.67
N ILE A 103 7.53 -21.28 -24.61
CA ILE A 103 8.80 -20.96 -23.97
C ILE A 103 9.37 -22.23 -23.33
N ARG A 104 10.59 -22.59 -23.73
CA ARG A 104 11.39 -23.64 -23.09
C ARG A 104 12.57 -22.98 -22.40
N HIS A 105 12.92 -23.52 -21.25
CA HIS A 105 14.05 -23.04 -20.49
C HIS A 105 15.09 -24.14 -20.36
N ASN A 106 16.35 -23.80 -20.60
CA ASN A 106 17.44 -24.73 -20.38
C ASN A 106 17.84 -24.71 -18.89
N ASN A 107 17.43 -25.78 -18.18
CA ASN A 107 17.65 -25.94 -16.73
C ASN A 107 19.12 -25.87 -16.29
N LYS A 108 20.09 -26.03 -17.21
CA LYS A 108 21.52 -25.98 -16.91
C LYS A 108 22.12 -24.58 -17.04
N THR A 109 21.69 -23.80 -18.04
CA THR A 109 22.29 -22.49 -18.36
C THR A 109 21.49 -21.31 -17.85
N GLY A 110 20.22 -21.50 -17.51
CA GLY A 110 19.35 -20.37 -17.22
C GLY A 110 18.91 -19.61 -18.47
N ALA A 111 19.20 -20.13 -19.66
CA ALA A 111 18.87 -19.48 -20.92
C ALA A 111 17.41 -19.80 -21.32
N ILE A 112 16.69 -18.77 -21.75
CA ILE A 112 15.32 -18.89 -22.26
C ILE A 112 15.43 -19.12 -23.78
N GLU A 113 15.02 -20.29 -24.24
CA GLU A 113 15.00 -20.63 -25.66
C GLU A 113 13.55 -20.56 -26.16
N SER A 114 13.24 -19.56 -26.99
CA SER A 114 11.95 -19.50 -27.69
C SER A 114 12.03 -20.35 -28.95
N HIS A 115 11.28 -21.46 -28.98
CA HIS A 115 11.25 -22.36 -30.12
C HIS A 115 10.15 -21.92 -31.10
N ASN A 116 10.34 -20.81 -31.81
CA ASN A 116 9.43 -20.40 -32.88
C ASN A 116 10.10 -20.63 -34.25
N PRO A 117 9.90 -21.80 -34.89
CA PRO A 117 10.67 -22.23 -36.07
C PRO A 117 10.31 -21.51 -37.38
N LEU A 118 9.33 -20.59 -37.36
CA LEU A 118 8.88 -19.85 -38.54
C LEU A 118 9.50 -18.46 -38.70
N MET A 119 10.38 -18.04 -37.79
CA MET A 119 11.12 -16.78 -37.90
C MET A 119 12.61 -17.10 -38.02
N LEU A 120 13.16 -16.92 -39.23
CA LEU A 120 14.55 -17.14 -39.63
C LEU A 120 15.56 -16.14 -39.00
N GLY A 121 15.21 -15.49 -37.89
CA GLY A 121 16.08 -14.64 -37.09
C GLY A 121 15.67 -14.80 -35.63
N GLY A 122 16.64 -15.08 -34.76
CA GLY A 122 16.48 -15.49 -33.36
C GLY A 122 15.16 -15.03 -32.71
N GLY A 123 14.31 -16.00 -32.35
CA GLY A 123 12.98 -15.74 -31.86
C GLY A 123 13.00 -14.74 -30.70
N ILE A 124 12.40 -13.57 -30.90
CA ILE A 124 12.23 -12.56 -29.87
C ILE A 124 11.35 -13.21 -28.79
N VAL A 125 11.97 -13.66 -27.71
CA VAL A 125 11.26 -14.02 -26.48
C VAL A 125 10.51 -12.77 -26.07
N ASP A 126 9.21 -12.89 -25.82
CA ASP A 126 8.42 -11.77 -25.29
C ASP A 126 8.96 -11.42 -23.90
N GLN A 127 9.85 -10.42 -23.85
CA GLN A 127 10.50 -9.97 -22.63
C GLN A 127 9.48 -9.52 -21.58
N GLN A 128 8.34 -8.97 -22.03
CA GLN A 128 7.26 -8.61 -21.12
C GLN A 128 6.66 -9.85 -20.45
N LEU A 129 6.43 -10.93 -21.21
CA LEU A 129 5.92 -12.17 -20.65
C LEU A 129 6.88 -12.79 -19.64
N VAL A 130 8.19 -12.77 -19.94
CA VAL A 130 9.23 -13.21 -19.01
C VAL A 130 9.22 -12.37 -17.74
N HIS A 131 9.11 -11.05 -17.88
CA HIS A 131 9.02 -10.12 -16.76
C HIS A 131 7.83 -10.42 -15.85
N LEU A 132 6.64 -10.63 -16.41
CA LEU A 132 5.43 -10.99 -15.65
C LEU A 132 5.60 -12.29 -14.86
N VAL A 133 6.28 -13.29 -15.44
CA VAL A 133 6.58 -14.54 -14.74
C VAL A 133 7.56 -14.31 -13.60
N LYS A 134 8.64 -13.54 -13.81
CA LYS A 134 9.60 -13.19 -12.76
C LYS A 134 8.91 -12.43 -11.61
N ARG A 135 8.12 -11.40 -11.93
CA ARG A 135 7.36 -10.62 -10.95
C ARG A 135 6.38 -11.50 -10.18
N SER A 136 5.66 -12.40 -10.85
CA SER A 136 4.76 -13.35 -10.19
C SER A 136 5.50 -14.29 -9.23
N LEU A 137 6.66 -14.81 -9.63
CA LEU A 137 7.49 -15.67 -8.79
C LEU A 137 8.03 -14.92 -7.56
N TYR A 138 8.46 -13.67 -7.73
CA TYR A 138 8.85 -12.80 -6.63
C TYR A 138 7.70 -12.57 -5.64
N LEU A 139 6.53 -12.19 -6.15
CA LEU A 139 5.32 -11.93 -5.35
C LEU A 139 4.82 -13.16 -4.56
N SER A 140 5.18 -14.38 -4.98
CA SER A 140 4.82 -15.61 -4.28
C SER A 140 5.34 -15.70 -2.84
N GLN A 141 6.39 -14.93 -2.51
CA GLN A 141 6.93 -14.84 -1.14
C GLN A 141 6.05 -14.00 -0.21
N TYR A 142 5.31 -13.04 -0.77
CA TYR A 142 4.53 -12.07 -0.02
C TYR A 142 3.03 -12.39 -0.03
N ILE A 143 2.55 -13.11 -1.04
CA ILE A 143 1.14 -13.42 -1.24
C ILE A 143 0.80 -14.83 -0.77
N ASP A 144 0.00 -14.93 0.29
CA ASP A 144 -0.48 -16.20 0.81
C ASP A 144 -1.84 -16.63 0.19
N VAL A 145 -1.80 -17.02 -1.08
CA VAL A 145 -2.93 -17.62 -1.79
C VAL A 145 -2.53 -18.99 -2.31
N LYS A 146 -3.19 -20.06 -1.82
CA LYS A 146 -2.81 -21.45 -2.13
C LYS A 146 -2.85 -21.75 -3.63
N GLU A 147 -3.87 -21.25 -4.32
CA GLU A 147 -4.06 -21.39 -5.76
C GLU A 147 -2.93 -20.69 -6.53
N PHE A 148 -2.54 -19.49 -6.11
CA PHE A 148 -1.40 -18.76 -6.68
C PHE A 148 -0.06 -19.44 -6.40
N LYS A 149 0.15 -19.95 -5.19
CA LYS A 149 1.36 -20.73 -4.86
C LYS A 149 1.50 -21.98 -5.72
N LYS A 150 0.38 -22.67 -5.99
CA LYS A 150 0.34 -23.81 -6.93
C LYS A 150 0.72 -23.38 -8.35
N LEU A 151 0.18 -22.25 -8.84
CA LEU A 151 0.58 -21.68 -10.12
C LEU A 151 2.09 -21.39 -10.16
N CYS A 152 2.64 -20.77 -9.12
CA CYS A 152 4.07 -20.49 -9.02
C CYS A 152 4.91 -21.78 -9.00
N SER A 153 4.44 -22.86 -8.37
CA SER A 153 5.11 -24.16 -8.45
C SER A 153 5.14 -24.74 -9.87
N ILE A 154 4.05 -24.57 -10.64
CA ILE A 154 4.02 -24.99 -12.06
C ILE A 154 5.01 -24.15 -12.88
N LEU A 155 5.01 -22.83 -12.70
CA LEU A 155 5.96 -21.92 -13.35
C LEU A 155 7.40 -22.26 -12.97
N LEU A 156 7.69 -22.51 -11.68
CA LEU A 156 9.00 -22.92 -11.21
C LEU A 156 9.47 -24.23 -11.85
N ASN A 157 8.59 -25.22 -11.99
CA ASN A 157 8.92 -26.48 -12.65
C ASN A 157 9.20 -26.30 -14.15
N LYS A 158 8.51 -25.34 -14.79
CA LYS A 158 8.66 -25.03 -16.21
C LYS A 158 9.94 -24.23 -16.52
N PHE A 159 10.23 -23.22 -15.71
CA PHE A 159 11.36 -22.30 -15.91
C PHE A 159 12.61 -22.69 -15.10
N GLY A 160 12.49 -23.60 -14.14
CA GLY A 160 13.60 -24.08 -13.32
C GLY A 160 14.02 -23.13 -12.20
N LYS A 161 14.82 -23.68 -11.27
CA LYS A 161 15.26 -22.98 -10.06
C LYS A 161 16.17 -21.78 -10.36
N VAL A 162 17.07 -21.89 -11.35
CA VAL A 162 18.00 -20.81 -11.71
C VAL A 162 17.25 -19.55 -12.15
N PHE A 163 16.16 -19.72 -12.91
CA PHE A 163 15.29 -18.63 -13.32
C PHE A 163 14.63 -17.95 -12.11
N TYR A 164 14.12 -18.75 -11.17
CA TYR A 164 13.56 -18.25 -9.93
C TYR A 164 14.58 -17.48 -9.09
N ASP A 165 15.77 -18.04 -8.87
CA ASP A 165 16.82 -17.39 -8.09
C ASP A 165 17.21 -16.03 -8.71
N ARG A 166 17.28 -15.95 -10.05
CA ARG A 166 17.50 -14.69 -10.78
C ARG A 166 16.34 -13.71 -10.58
N ALA A 167 15.10 -14.16 -10.66
CA ALA A 167 13.94 -13.31 -10.39
C ALA A 167 14.00 -12.74 -8.96
N ILE A 168 14.36 -13.56 -7.97
CA ILE A 168 14.51 -13.07 -6.59
C ILE A 168 15.68 -12.11 -6.46
N ALA A 169 16.80 -12.34 -7.15
CA ALA A 169 17.94 -11.43 -7.13
C ALA A 169 17.59 -10.08 -7.77
N GLU A 170 16.89 -10.08 -8.90
CA GLU A 170 16.51 -8.87 -9.65
C GLU A 170 15.57 -7.97 -8.85
N PHE A 171 14.50 -8.53 -8.27
CA PHE A 171 13.56 -7.79 -7.43
C PHE A 171 14.04 -7.63 -5.97
N GLY A 172 15.00 -8.44 -5.53
CA GLY A 172 15.55 -8.43 -4.17
C GLY A 172 16.73 -7.47 -3.99
N LEU A 173 17.63 -7.37 -4.97
CA LEU A 173 18.79 -6.47 -4.96
C LEU A 173 18.46 -5.04 -5.38
N ALA A 174 17.22 -4.79 -5.80
CA ALA A 174 16.66 -3.45 -5.90
C ALA A 174 16.72 -2.77 -4.53
N THR A 175 17.89 -2.21 -4.23
CA THR A 175 18.02 -1.12 -3.29
C THR A 175 17.31 0.03 -3.98
N VAL A 176 16.18 0.47 -3.40
CA VAL A 176 15.55 1.71 -3.85
C VAL A 176 16.65 2.75 -3.78
N PRO A 177 17.03 3.41 -4.89
CA PRO A 177 18.00 4.48 -4.80
C PRO A 177 17.37 5.54 -3.91
N SER A 178 17.85 5.65 -2.66
CA SER A 178 17.61 6.83 -1.85
C SER A 178 18.01 8.01 -2.70
N ILE A 179 17.04 8.86 -3.03
CA ILE A 179 17.26 10.11 -3.75
C ILE A 179 18.18 10.94 -2.88
N THR A 180 19.48 10.73 -3.04
CA THR A 180 20.51 11.64 -2.61
C THR A 180 20.65 12.61 -3.75
N VAL A 181 20.09 13.80 -3.57
CA VAL A 181 20.39 14.96 -4.41
C VAL A 181 21.90 15.15 -4.35
N LYS A 182 22.61 14.63 -5.33
CA LYS A 182 24.05 14.86 -5.50
C LYS A 182 24.19 16.15 -6.29
N ASP A 183 24.36 17.23 -5.53
CA ASP A 183 24.93 18.46 -6.07
C ASP A 183 26.25 18.14 -6.77
N GLY A 184 26.34 18.64 -8.00
CA GLY A 184 27.39 18.30 -8.93
C GLY A 184 28.78 18.71 -8.45
N LYS A 185 29.74 17.84 -8.69
CA LYS A 185 31.11 18.28 -8.99
C LYS A 185 31.80 17.27 -9.90
N GLN A 186 31.98 17.69 -11.16
CA GLN A 186 32.91 17.08 -12.09
C GLN A 186 34.35 17.26 -11.58
N SER A 187 35.14 16.19 -11.68
CA SER A 187 36.59 16.30 -11.83
C SER A 187 37.09 15.13 -12.69
N THR A 188 37.78 15.53 -13.75
CA THR A 188 38.50 14.76 -14.77
C THR A 188 39.83 14.20 -14.26
N GLU A 189 40.45 13.35 -15.09
CA GLU A 189 41.79 12.69 -15.02
C GLU A 189 41.71 11.20 -14.67
N GLY A 190 42.36 10.23 -15.33
CA GLY A 190 43.31 10.21 -16.44
C GLY A 190 44.23 8.97 -16.31
N SER A 191 44.36 8.19 -17.39
CA SER A 191 45.52 7.35 -17.79
C SER A 191 45.98 6.11 -16.97
N GLY A 192 45.94 4.93 -17.63
CA GLY A 192 47.16 4.07 -17.80
C GLY A 192 47.09 2.60 -17.36
N GLY A 193 47.44 1.66 -18.26
CA GLY A 193 48.21 0.45 -17.88
C GLY A 193 47.63 -0.95 -18.16
N SER A 194 47.98 -1.48 -19.33
CA SER A 194 48.15 -2.87 -19.83
C SER A 194 48.10 -4.13 -18.92
N ALA A 195 47.62 -5.22 -19.55
CA ALA A 195 48.11 -6.62 -19.58
C ALA A 195 47.26 -7.75 -18.94
N ASP A 196 46.88 -8.68 -19.83
CA ASP A 196 46.63 -10.12 -19.68
C ASP A 196 45.64 -10.64 -18.63
N GLY A 197 44.44 -10.97 -19.12
CA GLY A 197 43.50 -11.86 -18.43
C GLY A 197 42.51 -12.44 -19.41
N TYR A 198 42.52 -13.76 -19.59
CA TYR A 198 41.47 -14.51 -20.28
C TYR A 198 40.21 -14.46 -19.40
N THR A 199 39.42 -13.38 -19.53
CA THR A 199 38.10 -13.25 -18.94
C THR A 199 37.08 -13.77 -19.93
N THR A 200 36.38 -14.84 -19.56
CA THR A 200 35.07 -15.15 -20.14
C THR A 200 34.18 -13.92 -19.94
N ASP A 201 34.00 -13.16 -21.01
CA ASP A 201 32.97 -12.13 -21.15
C ASP A 201 31.60 -12.78 -20.97
N VAL A 202 31.17 -12.89 -19.71
CA VAL A 202 29.76 -12.87 -19.38
C VAL A 202 29.39 -11.40 -19.40
N SER A 203 28.92 -10.93 -20.55
CA SER A 203 28.40 -9.59 -20.77
C SER A 203 27.46 -9.19 -19.62
N ALA A 204 27.98 -8.36 -18.73
CA ALA A 204 27.34 -7.87 -17.51
C ALA A 204 26.43 -6.65 -17.79
N ASP A 205 25.72 -6.66 -18.91
CA ASP A 205 24.99 -5.49 -19.43
C ASP A 205 23.52 -5.78 -19.72
N GLU A 206 22.92 -6.71 -18.96
CA GLU A 206 21.47 -6.91 -18.88
C GLU A 206 20.96 -6.72 -17.44
N THR A 207 21.52 -5.77 -16.68
CA THR A 207 20.79 -5.26 -15.50
C THR A 207 19.64 -4.42 -16.02
N GLY A 208 18.54 -5.09 -16.36
CA GLY A 208 17.28 -4.44 -16.71
C GLY A 208 16.95 -3.43 -15.63
N THR A 209 16.94 -2.15 -15.99
CA THR A 209 16.40 -1.10 -15.12
C THR A 209 14.96 -1.46 -14.82
N LEU A 210 14.68 -1.74 -13.54
CA LEU A 210 13.32 -1.93 -13.06
C LEU A 210 12.48 -0.71 -13.45
N ASP A 211 11.27 -0.98 -13.93
CA ASP A 211 10.34 0.10 -14.22
C ASP A 211 9.81 0.71 -12.91
N LYS A 212 9.12 1.86 -13.03
CA LYS A 212 8.57 2.55 -11.86
C LYS A 212 7.54 1.68 -11.12
N ASP A 213 6.80 0.87 -11.86
CA ASP A 213 5.74 0.02 -11.32
C ASP A 213 6.34 -1.10 -10.46
N ASP A 214 7.46 -1.67 -10.88
CA ASP A 214 8.20 -2.69 -10.13
C ASP A 214 8.76 -2.11 -8.82
N VAL A 215 9.29 -0.89 -8.86
CA VAL A 215 9.78 -0.21 -7.65
C VAL A 215 8.63 0.01 -6.66
N GLU A 216 7.45 0.40 -7.14
CA GLU A 216 6.27 0.55 -6.29
C GLU A 216 5.80 -0.79 -5.71
N VAL A 217 5.78 -1.85 -6.51
CA VAL A 217 5.45 -3.21 -6.06
C VAL A 217 6.41 -3.68 -4.97
N ILE A 218 7.72 -3.49 -5.15
CA ILE A 218 8.74 -3.88 -4.17
C ILE A 218 8.56 -3.09 -2.86
N LYS A 219 8.30 -1.78 -2.93
CA LYS A 219 8.02 -0.95 -1.75
C LYS A 219 6.80 -1.46 -0.98
N LYS A 220 5.71 -1.80 -1.67
CA LYS A 220 4.49 -2.39 -1.08
C LYS A 220 4.76 -3.76 -0.45
N CYS A 221 5.62 -4.59 -1.05
CA CYS A 221 6.00 -5.88 -0.49
C CYS A 221 6.83 -5.76 0.80
N ARG A 222 7.69 -4.72 0.88
CA ARG A 222 8.60 -4.49 2.01
C ARG A 222 8.03 -3.59 3.11
N ASN A 223 6.85 -3.00 2.88
CA ASN A 223 6.23 -2.03 3.79
C ASN A 223 7.16 -0.84 4.12
N GLU A 224 7.92 -0.38 3.13
CA GLU A 224 8.80 0.79 3.28
C GLU A 224 7.97 2.07 3.48
N GLY A 225 8.41 2.98 4.36
CA GLY A 225 7.72 4.26 4.61
C GLY A 225 6.45 4.15 5.48
N MET A 226 6.26 3.04 6.18
CA MET A 226 5.04 2.75 6.95
C MET A 226 4.72 3.77 8.04
N GLU A 227 5.71 4.33 8.73
CA GLU A 227 5.48 5.29 9.83
C GLU A 227 4.90 6.61 9.32
N GLU A 228 5.46 7.16 8.23
CA GLU A 228 4.95 8.36 7.56
C GLU A 228 3.52 8.15 7.05
N LEU A 229 3.23 6.97 6.49
CA LEU A 229 1.89 6.59 6.04
C LEU A 229 0.89 6.48 7.19
N VAL A 230 1.30 5.99 8.37
CA VAL A 230 0.43 5.91 9.55
C VAL A 230 -0.01 7.31 9.99
N GLU A 231 0.91 8.28 10.03
CA GLU A 231 0.56 9.66 10.38
C GLU A 231 -0.36 10.31 9.34
N LEU A 232 -0.11 10.06 8.05
CA LEU A 232 -0.97 10.56 6.98
C LEU A 232 -2.39 9.98 7.09
N TYR A 233 -2.52 8.66 7.27
CA TYR A 233 -3.81 8.00 7.47
C TYR A 233 -4.51 8.51 8.73
N LEU A 234 -3.79 8.68 9.84
CA LEU A 234 -4.35 9.20 11.07
C LEU A 234 -4.94 10.59 10.86
N LYS A 235 -4.19 11.48 10.19
CA LYS A 235 -4.65 12.82 9.84
C LYS A 235 -5.90 12.79 8.97
N GLU A 236 -5.90 12.00 7.89
CA GLU A 236 -7.06 11.88 6.99
C GLU A 236 -8.30 11.33 7.70
N ILE A 237 -8.14 10.37 8.61
CA ILE A 237 -9.25 9.85 9.41
C ILE A 237 -9.78 10.94 10.35
N CYS A 238 -8.90 11.71 10.99
CA CYS A 238 -9.35 12.78 11.89
C CYS A 238 -10.08 13.88 11.12
N ASP A 239 -9.55 14.30 9.97
CA ASP A 239 -10.17 15.30 9.10
C ASP A 239 -11.52 14.79 8.55
N GLY A 240 -11.57 13.55 8.05
CA GLY A 240 -12.76 12.96 7.44
C GLY A 240 -13.89 12.62 8.42
N TYR A 241 -13.59 12.46 9.72
CA TYR A 241 -14.59 12.16 10.76
C TYR A 241 -14.76 13.29 11.78
N GLU A 242 -14.15 14.46 11.52
CA GLU A 242 -14.14 15.67 12.35
C GLU A 242 -13.70 15.40 13.80
N ILE A 243 -12.62 14.65 13.98
CA ILE A 243 -12.08 14.28 15.29
C ILE A 243 -11.01 15.29 15.71
N ASP A 244 -11.24 15.97 16.83
CA ASP A 244 -10.25 16.85 17.45
C ASP A 244 -9.44 16.09 18.50
N LEU A 245 -8.35 15.44 18.07
CA LEU A 245 -7.50 14.63 18.94
C LEU A 245 -6.73 15.45 19.98
N TYR A 246 -6.30 16.66 19.59
CA TYR A 246 -5.42 17.50 20.40
C TYR A 246 -6.16 18.65 21.11
N GLY A 247 -7.47 18.79 20.87
CA GLY A 247 -8.28 19.84 21.48
C GLY A 247 -8.06 21.22 20.87
N GLU A 248 -7.44 21.31 19.69
CA GLU A 248 -7.09 22.58 19.04
C GLU A 248 -8.33 23.41 18.71
N LYS A 249 -9.44 22.75 18.34
CA LYS A 249 -10.70 23.44 18.01
C LYS A 249 -11.46 23.86 19.27
N ALA A 250 -11.40 23.04 20.32
CA ALA A 250 -11.98 23.40 21.62
C ALA A 250 -11.26 24.60 22.26
N GLN A 251 -9.93 24.67 22.09
CA GLN A 251 -9.11 25.74 22.64
C GLN A 251 -9.27 27.05 21.86
N ALA A 252 -9.32 26.99 20.53
CA ALA A 252 -9.62 28.16 19.69
C ALA A 252 -11.00 28.78 19.95
N GLN A 253 -12.01 27.97 20.33
CA GLN A 253 -13.33 28.46 20.69
C GLN A 253 -13.36 29.14 22.07
N ALA A 254 -12.58 28.63 23.03
CA ALA A 254 -12.43 29.28 24.35
C ALA A 254 -11.72 30.64 24.23
N ASP A 255 -10.63 30.71 23.45
CA ASP A 255 -9.86 31.94 23.24
C ASP A 255 -10.64 33.02 22.46
N ALA A 256 -11.59 32.61 21.61
CA ALA A 256 -12.47 33.53 20.90
C ALA A 256 -13.57 34.09 21.81
N ALA A 257 -14.11 33.28 22.72
CA ALA A 257 -15.14 33.72 23.69
C ALA A 257 -14.60 34.71 24.72
N GLU A 258 -13.32 34.63 25.09
CA GLU A 258 -12.68 35.58 26.01
C GLU A 258 -12.44 36.96 25.37
N LYS A 259 -12.44 37.08 24.04
CA LYS A 259 -12.22 38.36 23.32
C LYS A 259 -13.49 39.17 23.03
N GLU A 260 -14.68 38.61 23.23
CA GLU A 260 -15.95 39.34 23.04
C GLU A 260 -16.49 40.03 24.31
N ASN A 261 -15.83 39.85 25.47
CA ASN A 261 -16.29 40.44 26.75
C ASN A 261 -15.59 41.75 27.16
N ASP A 262 -14.78 42.35 26.28
CA ASP A 262 -14.00 43.56 26.61
C ASP A 262 -14.41 44.77 25.75
N ASN A 263 -15.73 45.07 25.74
CA ASN A 263 -16.25 46.34 25.25
C ASN A 263 -17.27 46.93 26.26
N ASP A 264 -16.71 47.78 27.12
CA ASP A 264 -17.22 49.03 27.71
C ASP A 264 -18.64 49.09 28.35
N ASP A 265 -18.58 49.11 29.69
CA ASP A 265 -18.91 50.25 30.57
C ASP A 265 -20.34 50.81 30.74
N ASP A 266 -20.67 50.91 32.05
CA ASP A 266 -21.55 51.86 32.74
C ASP A 266 -23.08 51.85 32.53
N LYS A 267 -23.80 51.25 33.50
CA LYS A 267 -24.65 52.04 34.44
C LYS A 267 -25.21 51.22 35.62
N LYS A 268 -25.05 51.82 36.81
CA LYS A 268 -25.66 51.48 38.11
C LYS A 268 -27.18 51.34 38.03
N ASP A 269 -27.77 50.37 38.74
CA ASP A 269 -28.67 50.66 39.88
C ASP A 269 -28.95 49.40 40.74
N SER A 270 -29.16 49.70 42.02
CA SER A 270 -29.48 48.87 43.17
C SER A 270 -30.80 48.08 43.08
N GLY A 271 -30.82 46.87 43.66
CA GLY A 271 -32.05 46.09 43.82
C GLY A 271 -31.84 44.80 44.63
N SER A 272 -32.31 44.81 45.87
CA SER A 272 -32.16 43.79 46.91
C SER A 272 -33.24 42.69 46.84
N GLY A 273 -32.88 41.46 47.26
CA GLY A 273 -33.76 40.34 47.62
C GLY A 273 -33.63 39.15 46.66
N GLY A 274 -33.45 37.89 47.04
CA GLY A 274 -33.67 37.19 48.30
C GLY A 274 -34.45 35.90 48.01
N GLY A 275 -33.82 34.72 48.18
CA GLY A 275 -34.52 33.47 48.50
C GLY A 275 -34.74 32.40 47.40
N SER A 276 -33.94 31.33 47.50
CA SER A 276 -34.35 29.90 47.65
C SER A 276 -35.01 29.09 46.50
N LYS A 277 -34.35 27.95 46.21
CA LYS A 277 -34.84 26.55 46.07
C LYS A 277 -34.44 25.77 44.81
N LEU A 278 -33.99 24.54 45.12
CA LEU A 278 -33.77 23.34 44.31
C LEU A 278 -34.88 23.05 43.27
N ALA A 279 -34.50 22.56 42.08
CA ALA A 279 -34.80 21.20 41.61
C ALA A 279 -34.17 20.92 40.22
N VAL A 280 -33.75 19.68 40.00
CA VAL A 280 -33.21 19.02 38.80
C VAL A 280 -34.26 17.95 38.38
N PRO A 281 -34.27 17.33 37.18
CA PRO A 281 -33.92 17.75 35.80
C PRO A 281 -35.13 17.61 34.84
N ALA A 282 -35.04 18.16 33.63
CA ALA A 282 -35.93 17.79 32.51
C ALA A 282 -35.11 17.27 31.33
N GLU A 283 -35.49 16.08 30.86
CA GLU A 283 -35.02 15.43 29.64
C GLU A 283 -35.16 16.35 28.42
N ILE A 284 -34.10 16.46 27.62
CA ILE A 284 -34.19 16.94 26.25
C ILE A 284 -33.68 15.82 25.35
N ALA A 285 -34.62 15.18 24.68
CA ALA A 285 -34.39 14.27 23.57
C ALA A 285 -33.87 15.08 22.37
N GLU A 286 -32.62 14.86 21.98
CA GLU A 286 -32.06 15.44 20.76
C GLU A 286 -32.00 14.38 19.65
N THR A 287 -32.74 14.66 18.59
CA THR A 287 -32.91 13.83 17.40
C THR A 287 -31.72 14.03 16.47
N VAL A 288 -30.82 13.05 16.41
CA VAL A 288 -29.70 13.05 15.45
C VAL A 288 -30.23 12.72 14.06
N VAL A 289 -30.27 13.75 13.20
CA VAL A 289 -30.52 13.62 11.76
C VAL A 289 -29.29 12.99 11.10
N VAL A 290 -29.42 11.73 10.72
CA VAL A 290 -28.41 11.00 9.93
C VAL A 290 -28.50 11.45 8.47
N LYS A 291 -27.55 12.26 8.01
CA LYS A 291 -27.21 12.36 6.58
C LYS A 291 -26.11 11.34 6.28
N LYS A 292 -26.47 10.27 5.56
CA LYS A 292 -25.53 9.27 5.02
C LYS A 292 -25.88 9.04 3.55
N SER A 293 -24.93 9.29 2.65
CA SER A 293 -24.43 8.29 1.69
C SER A 293 -23.53 8.88 0.59
N ASP A 294 -23.58 10.20 0.36
CA ASP A 294 -22.91 10.79 -0.81
C ASP A 294 -21.41 11.11 -0.60
N ASP A 295 -20.97 11.34 0.65
CA ASP A 295 -19.58 11.78 0.92
C ASP A 295 -18.51 10.71 0.63
N ILE A 296 -18.87 9.42 0.67
CA ILE A 296 -17.91 8.31 0.52
C ILE A 296 -17.46 8.12 -0.94
N ASP A 297 -18.38 8.34 -1.90
CA ASP A 297 -18.05 8.22 -3.32
C ASP A 297 -17.28 9.45 -3.83
N ASP A 298 -17.50 10.61 -3.21
CA ASP A 298 -16.70 11.82 -3.45
C ASP A 298 -15.27 11.71 -2.91
N LEU A 299 -15.06 11.06 -1.75
CA LEU A 299 -13.71 10.77 -1.26
C LEU A 299 -12.93 9.86 -2.21
N LYS A 300 -13.55 8.79 -2.74
CA LYS A 300 -12.90 7.89 -3.69
C LYS A 300 -12.51 8.58 -5.00
N LYS A 301 -13.38 9.43 -5.54
CA LYS A 301 -13.08 10.21 -6.74
C LYS A 301 -11.90 11.16 -6.53
N ARG A 302 -11.78 11.77 -5.35
CA ARG A 302 -10.65 12.64 -5.02
C ARG A 302 -9.34 11.85 -4.91
N PHE A 303 -9.39 10.63 -4.36
CA PHE A 303 -8.22 9.75 -4.25
C PHE A 303 -7.73 9.26 -5.64
N ASP A 304 -8.66 8.90 -6.53
CA ASP A 304 -8.33 8.52 -7.92
C ASP A 304 -7.75 9.68 -8.76
N ALA A 305 -8.10 10.93 -8.42
CA ALA A 305 -7.54 12.12 -9.06
C ALA A 305 -6.10 12.41 -8.60
N LEU A 306 -5.78 12.13 -7.33
CA LEU A 306 -4.45 12.32 -6.77
C LEU A 306 -3.44 11.25 -7.20
N LYS A 307 -3.89 10.01 -7.45
CA LYS A 307 -3.03 8.95 -8.00
C LYS A 307 -2.57 9.20 -9.44
N ARG A 308 -3.07 10.25 -10.11
CA ARG A 308 -2.70 10.64 -11.49
C ARG A 308 -1.69 11.78 -11.60
N LEU A 309 -1.32 12.42 -10.48
CA LEU A 309 -0.25 13.43 -10.39
C LEU A 309 1.08 12.77 -10.02
#